data_AF-A0A948Q2R1-F1
#
_entry.id   AF-A0A948Q2R1-F1
#
_cell.length_a   1.000
_cell.length_b   1.000
_cell.length_c   1.000
_cell.angle_alpha   90.00
_cell.angle_beta   90.00
_cell.angle_gamma   90.00
#
_symmetry.space_group_name_H-M   'P 1'
#
loop_
_entity.id
_entity.type
_entity.pdbx_description
1 polymer ?
#
loop_
_entity_poly.entity_id
_entity_poly.type
_entity_poly.pdbx_seq_one_letter_code
_entity_poly.pdbx_strand_id
1 'polypeptide(L)'
;MTRAFALLEFGSTAVGVLAVDRMLKRSPVALLRCGTVHPGRYLALVGGTVAATEEAHAEGGRVGAENAALIDEVLLPDPHPLLAAALGGARLAPAGEAAGVIEVSTSPGLLRAIDRALKAVPISLVEVRLADDLGGRALAIVDGLLPDVKEALDVAVGGAGPCAQVLGASLMPRLDETLRGVLAAGTRFATCAPCEPAGAETVEG
;
A
#
# COMPACT_ATOMS: atom_id res chain seq x y z
N MET A 1 -11.88 13.36 -15.91
CA MET A 1 -11.45 14.12 -14.71
C MET A 1 -10.29 13.37 -14.09
N THR A 2 -9.16 14.04 -13.86
CA THR A 2 -7.99 13.44 -13.20
C THR A 2 -8.29 13.31 -11.72
N ARG A 3 -8.26 12.08 -11.19
CA ARG A 3 -8.49 11.81 -9.77
C ARG A 3 -7.17 11.90 -9.00
N ALA A 4 -7.23 12.25 -7.73
CA ALA A 4 -6.10 12.23 -6.82
C ALA A 4 -6.45 11.48 -5.54
N PHE A 5 -5.46 10.86 -4.93
CA PHE A 5 -5.56 10.28 -3.60
C PHE A 5 -4.57 10.93 -2.65
N ALA A 6 -4.97 11.05 -1.39
CA ALA A 6 -4.06 11.40 -0.31
C ALA A 6 -4.20 10.37 0.81
N LEU A 7 -3.06 9.87 1.30
CA LEU A 7 -2.98 9.01 2.47
C LEU A 7 -2.11 9.70 3.52
N LEU A 8 -2.65 9.87 4.72
CA LEU A 8 -1.91 10.36 5.88
C LEU A 8 -1.88 9.27 6.95
N GLU A 9 -0.73 9.15 7.61
CA GLU A 9 -0.50 8.23 8.72
C GLU A 9 -0.13 9.01 9.98
N PHE A 10 -0.87 8.77 11.06
CA PHE A 10 -0.73 9.48 12.32
C PHE A 10 -0.31 8.53 13.45
N GLY A 11 0.58 8.98 14.33
CA GLY A 11 1.01 8.28 15.54
C GLY A 11 0.02 8.40 16.71
N SER A 12 -1.02 9.21 16.57
CA SER A 12 -2.10 9.34 17.56
C SER A 12 -3.46 9.14 16.91
N THR A 13 -4.24 8.21 17.45
CA THR A 13 -5.60 7.93 16.98
C THR A 13 -6.54 9.12 17.15
N ALA A 14 -6.46 9.82 18.28
CA ALA A 14 -7.30 11.00 18.53
C ALA A 14 -7.00 12.13 17.54
N VAL A 15 -5.72 12.37 17.25
CA VAL A 15 -5.31 13.37 16.26
C VAL A 15 -5.72 12.95 14.85
N GLY A 16 -5.58 11.67 14.49
CA GLY A 16 -6.02 11.17 13.19
C GLY A 16 -7.52 11.37 12.94
N VAL A 17 -8.37 11.09 13.94
CA VAL A 17 -9.81 11.35 13.85
C VAL A 17 -10.10 12.85 13.70
N LEU A 18 -9.42 13.71 14.47
CA LEU A 18 -9.52 15.16 14.34
C LEU A 18 -9.10 15.65 12.95
N ALA A 19 -7.98 15.12 12.43
CA ALA A 19 -7.48 15.47 11.11
C ALA A 19 -8.51 15.14 10.03
N VAL A 20 -9.09 13.92 10.05
CA VAL A 20 -10.13 13.53 9.09
C VAL A 20 -11.34 14.47 9.14
N ASP A 21 -11.84 14.83 10.32
CA ASP A 21 -12.94 15.80 10.46
C ASP A 21 -12.61 17.14 9.80
N ARG A 22 -11.38 17.65 10.00
CA ARG A 22 -10.92 18.91 9.41
C ARG A 22 -10.74 18.81 7.90
N MET A 23 -10.20 17.71 7.40
CA MET A 23 -10.03 17.43 5.97
C MET A 23 -11.38 17.47 5.24
N LEU A 24 -12.39 16.77 5.77
CA LEU A 24 -13.72 16.69 5.15
C LEU A 24 -14.49 18.01 5.20
N LYS A 25 -14.25 18.84 6.22
CA LYS A 25 -14.82 20.19 6.31
C LYS A 25 -14.11 21.19 5.40
N ARG A 26 -12.84 20.95 5.08
CA ARG A 26 -12.03 21.86 4.28
C ARG A 26 -12.38 21.83 2.80
N SER A 27 -12.63 20.64 2.26
CA SER A 27 -12.73 20.43 0.82
C SER A 27 -13.63 19.23 0.49
N PRO A 28 -14.35 19.23 -0.65
CA PRO A 28 -15.28 18.15 -1.03
C PRO A 28 -14.57 16.90 -1.54
N VAL A 29 -13.83 16.22 -0.64
CA VAL A 29 -13.18 14.94 -0.89
C VAL A 29 -14.02 13.78 -0.36
N ALA A 30 -13.94 12.62 -1.02
CA ALA A 30 -14.48 11.38 -0.50
C ALA A 30 -13.53 10.80 0.56
N LEU A 31 -14.10 10.38 1.70
CA LEU A 31 -13.41 9.52 2.65
C LEU A 31 -13.43 8.08 2.13
N LEU A 32 -12.32 7.61 1.58
CA LEU A 32 -12.23 6.27 1.00
C LEU A 32 -12.04 5.20 2.07
N ARG A 33 -11.18 5.49 3.05
CA ARG A 33 -10.93 4.62 4.22
C ARG A 33 -10.28 5.42 5.33
N CYS A 34 -10.64 5.15 6.58
CA CYS A 34 -9.84 5.55 7.72
C CYS A 34 -9.98 4.54 8.86
N GLY A 35 -9.03 4.52 9.78
CA GLY A 35 -9.11 3.64 10.93
C GLY A 35 -7.79 3.46 11.65
N THR A 36 -7.88 2.81 12.80
CA THR A 36 -6.73 2.41 13.61
C THR A 36 -5.98 1.27 12.94
N VAL A 37 -4.65 1.32 13.01
CA VAL A 37 -3.76 0.24 12.57
C VAL A 37 -2.69 0.00 13.64
N HIS A 38 -2.13 -1.21 13.67
CA HIS A 38 -1.07 -1.52 14.62
C HIS A 38 0.16 -0.61 14.40
N PRO A 39 0.90 -0.25 15.46
CA PRO A 39 0.71 -0.58 16.88
C PRO A 39 -0.14 0.47 17.66
N GLY A 40 -1.07 1.16 17.01
CA GLY A 40 -1.83 2.28 17.60
C GLY A 40 -1.84 3.55 16.75
N ARG A 41 -1.44 3.42 15.48
CA ARG A 41 -1.45 4.50 14.47
C ARG A 41 -2.85 4.65 13.88
N TYR A 42 -3.04 5.69 13.09
CA TYR A 42 -4.29 5.96 12.39
C TYR A 42 -4.04 6.32 10.94
N LEU A 43 -4.77 5.71 10.01
CA LEU A 43 -4.69 6.02 8.59
C LEU A 43 -5.91 6.82 8.13
N ALA A 44 -5.69 7.76 7.23
CA ALA A 44 -6.72 8.53 6.55
C ALA A 44 -6.46 8.55 5.03
N LEU A 45 -7.27 7.81 4.27
CA LEU A 45 -7.25 7.77 2.81
C LEU A 45 -8.44 8.55 2.27
N VAL A 46 -8.16 9.64 1.55
CA VAL A 46 -9.16 10.47 0.89
C VAL A 46 -8.92 10.54 -0.61
N GLY A 47 -9.96 10.86 -1.38
CA GLY A 47 -9.85 11.01 -2.83
C GLY A 47 -10.85 11.99 -3.43
N GLY A 48 -10.50 12.55 -4.58
CA GLY A 48 -11.30 13.58 -5.24
C GLY A 48 -10.60 14.13 -6.48
N THR A 49 -11.01 15.32 -6.91
CA THR A 49 -10.23 16.10 -7.89
C THR A 49 -8.87 16.48 -7.29
N VAL A 50 -7.86 16.71 -8.12
CA VAL A 50 -6.51 17.12 -7.66
C VAL A 50 -6.57 18.29 -6.67
N ALA A 51 -7.21 19.40 -7.03
CA ALA A 51 -7.30 20.59 -6.18
C ALA A 51 -8.03 20.30 -4.84
N ALA A 52 -9.16 19.60 -4.89
CA ALA A 52 -9.89 19.24 -3.68
C ALA A 52 -9.05 18.36 -2.74
N THR A 53 -8.36 17.36 -3.28
CA THR A 53 -7.51 16.45 -2.51
C THR A 53 -6.29 17.17 -1.93
N GLU A 54 -5.67 18.10 -2.68
CA GLU A 54 -4.58 18.95 -2.21
C GLU A 54 -4.97 19.78 -0.99
N GLU A 55 -6.12 20.45 -1.04
CA GLU A 55 -6.61 21.27 0.08
C GLU A 55 -6.91 20.43 1.32
N ALA A 56 -7.55 19.27 1.15
CA ALA A 56 -7.81 18.35 2.24
C ALA A 56 -6.50 17.80 2.83
N HIS A 57 -5.58 17.33 1.99
CA HIS A 57 -4.28 16.81 2.40
C HIS A 57 -3.49 17.84 3.23
N ALA A 58 -3.39 19.08 2.75
CA ALA A 58 -2.70 20.16 3.46
C ALA A 58 -3.32 20.44 4.85
N GLU A 59 -4.65 20.41 4.96
CA GLU A 59 -5.33 20.58 6.26
C GLU A 59 -5.05 19.42 7.22
N GLY A 60 -5.09 18.18 6.73
CA GLY A 60 -4.77 16.99 7.53
C GLY A 60 -3.32 16.99 8.01
N GLY A 61 -2.38 17.32 7.12
CA GLY A 61 -0.95 17.43 7.43
C GLY A 61 -0.68 18.52 8.47
N ARG A 62 -1.32 19.69 8.33
CA ARG A 62 -1.25 20.79 9.32
C ARG A 62 -1.70 20.34 10.71
N VAL A 63 -2.87 19.70 10.81
CA VAL A 63 -3.39 19.18 12.10
C VAL A 63 -2.42 18.15 12.70
N GLY A 64 -1.90 17.24 11.88
CA GLY A 64 -0.92 16.25 12.32
C GLY A 64 0.39 16.88 12.84
N ALA A 65 0.91 17.88 12.13
CA ALA A 65 2.13 18.58 12.50
C ALA A 65 1.98 19.40 13.79
N GLU A 66 0.88 20.15 13.94
CA GLU A 66 0.58 20.95 15.13
C GLU A 66 0.50 20.11 16.42
N ASN A 67 0.12 18.84 16.30
CA ASN A 67 0.01 17.90 17.40
C ASN A 67 1.19 16.92 17.50
N ALA A 68 2.26 17.13 16.73
CA ALA A 68 3.43 16.23 16.65
C ALA A 68 3.05 14.76 16.42
N ALA A 69 2.01 14.51 15.62
CA ALA A 69 1.44 13.18 15.39
C ALA A 69 1.52 12.72 13.94
N LEU A 70 1.91 13.56 12.98
CA LEU A 70 2.09 13.14 11.59
C LEU A 70 3.34 12.24 11.48
N ILE A 71 3.18 11.02 10.97
CA ILE A 71 4.28 10.06 10.74
C ILE A 71 4.80 10.18 9.31
N ASP A 72 3.89 10.10 8.34
CA ASP A 72 4.18 10.21 6.90
C ASP A 72 2.87 10.59 6.19
N GLU A 73 2.99 11.12 4.98
CA GLU A 73 1.87 11.51 4.14
C GLU A 73 2.25 11.42 2.66
N VAL A 74 1.29 11.10 1.80
CA VAL A 74 1.49 11.12 0.36
C VAL A 74 0.26 11.68 -0.33
N LEU A 75 0.49 12.58 -1.27
CA LEU A 75 -0.46 13.00 -2.28
C LEU A 75 -0.04 12.39 -3.62
N LEU A 76 -0.95 11.64 -4.24
CA LEU A 76 -0.78 11.04 -5.55
C LEU A 76 -1.71 11.75 -6.55
N PRO A 77 -1.23 12.76 -7.28
CA PRO A 77 -1.96 13.29 -8.42
C PRO A 77 -1.93 12.25 -9.54
N ASP A 78 -3.10 11.89 -10.05
CA ASP A 78 -3.25 10.87 -11.10
C ASP A 78 -2.61 9.51 -10.74
N PRO A 79 -3.12 8.82 -9.70
CA PRO A 79 -2.58 7.53 -9.29
C PRO A 79 -2.78 6.48 -10.37
N HIS A 80 -1.81 5.59 -10.55
CA HIS A 80 -1.87 4.54 -11.55
C HIS A 80 -3.17 3.71 -11.40
N PRO A 81 -3.88 3.37 -12.50
CA PRO A 81 -5.17 2.70 -12.42
C PRO A 81 -5.18 1.41 -11.60
N LEU A 82 -4.12 0.60 -11.70
CA LEU A 82 -3.98 -0.63 -10.90
C LEU A 82 -3.87 -0.36 -9.41
N LEU A 83 -3.13 0.68 -9.00
CA LEU A 83 -3.03 1.07 -7.60
C LEU A 83 -4.39 1.53 -7.07
N ALA A 84 -5.10 2.33 -7.85
CA ALA A 84 -6.42 2.79 -7.47
C ALA A 84 -7.46 1.68 -7.37
N ALA A 85 -7.40 0.68 -8.26
CA ALA A 85 -8.24 -0.50 -8.17
C ALA A 85 -7.91 -1.30 -6.89
N ALA A 86 -6.62 -1.50 -6.60
CA ALA A 86 -6.16 -2.21 -5.40
C ALA A 86 -6.61 -1.52 -4.09
N LEU A 87 -6.51 -0.18 -4.02
CA LEU A 87 -7.04 0.59 -2.89
C LEU A 87 -8.56 0.48 -2.74
N GLY A 88 -9.28 0.30 -3.86
CA GLY A 88 -10.70 -0.02 -3.90
C GLY A 88 -11.04 -1.47 -3.54
N GLY A 89 -10.04 -2.31 -3.25
CA GLY A 89 -10.22 -3.71 -2.87
C GLY A 89 -10.12 -4.71 -4.03
N ALA A 90 -9.80 -4.27 -5.24
CA ALA A 90 -9.51 -5.18 -6.34
C ALA A 90 -8.23 -5.97 -6.05
N ARG A 91 -8.22 -7.23 -6.47
CA ARG A 91 -7.08 -8.13 -6.31
C ARG A 91 -6.85 -8.90 -7.60
N LEU A 92 -5.59 -9.08 -7.96
CA LEU A 92 -5.17 -9.90 -9.09
C LEU A 92 -4.40 -11.11 -8.58
N ALA A 93 -4.65 -12.28 -9.16
CA ALA A 93 -3.81 -13.45 -8.92
C ALA A 93 -2.47 -13.24 -9.65
N PRO A 94 -1.32 -13.59 -9.05
CA PRO A 94 -0.05 -13.54 -9.76
C PRO A 94 -0.09 -14.50 -10.95
N ALA A 95 0.17 -14.00 -12.16
CA ALA A 95 0.20 -14.77 -13.40
C ALA A 95 1.50 -14.57 -14.19
N GLY A 96 2.33 -13.62 -13.77
CA GLY A 96 3.63 -13.34 -14.40
C GLY A 96 4.70 -14.43 -14.21
N GLU A 97 5.78 -14.26 -14.97
CA GLU A 97 7.01 -15.08 -14.90
C GLU A 97 7.73 -14.93 -13.56
N ALA A 98 7.71 -13.71 -13.00
CA ALA A 98 8.31 -13.38 -11.72
C ALA A 98 7.33 -12.61 -10.85
N ALA A 99 7.57 -12.67 -9.54
CA ALA A 99 6.90 -11.84 -8.55
C ALA A 99 7.93 -11.08 -7.72
N GLY A 100 7.56 -9.87 -7.31
CA GLY A 100 8.35 -9.00 -6.46
C GLY A 100 7.59 -8.65 -5.20
N VAL A 101 8.27 -8.64 -4.06
CA VAL A 101 7.71 -8.19 -2.78
C VAL A 101 8.54 -7.02 -2.28
N ILE A 102 7.90 -5.95 -1.85
CA ILE A 102 8.54 -4.84 -1.16
C ILE A 102 7.83 -4.57 0.17
N GLU A 103 8.62 -4.34 1.21
CA GLU A 103 8.17 -3.98 2.56
C GLU A 103 8.75 -2.61 2.95
N VAL A 104 7.91 -1.72 3.46
CA VAL A 104 8.24 -0.33 3.82
C VAL A 104 7.69 -0.01 5.21
N SER A 105 8.36 0.85 5.96
CA SER A 105 8.02 1.17 7.36
C SER A 105 6.76 2.03 7.56
N THR A 106 6.20 2.59 6.49
CA THR A 106 5.02 3.47 6.51
C THR A 106 4.12 3.18 5.30
N SER A 107 2.81 3.36 5.48
CA SER A 107 1.83 3.14 4.42
C SER A 107 1.93 4.20 3.29
N PRO A 108 2.09 5.50 3.58
CA PRO A 108 2.31 6.51 2.54
C PRO A 108 3.58 6.28 1.73
N GLY A 109 4.66 5.86 2.39
CA GLY A 109 5.93 5.50 1.73
C GLY A 109 5.76 4.39 0.71
N LEU A 110 5.05 3.32 1.05
CA LEU A 110 4.75 2.24 0.12
C LEU A 110 3.91 2.72 -1.06
N LEU A 111 2.83 3.48 -0.82
CA LEU A 111 1.97 3.97 -1.91
C LEU A 111 2.74 4.85 -2.90
N ARG A 112 3.63 5.71 -2.39
CA ARG A 112 4.53 6.54 -3.20
C ARG A 112 5.45 5.69 -4.08
N ALA A 113 6.06 4.66 -3.50
CA ALA A 113 6.97 3.76 -4.19
C ALA A 113 6.26 2.96 -5.30
N ILE A 114 5.09 2.38 -4.98
CA ILE A 114 4.36 1.52 -5.92
C ILE A 114 3.71 2.32 -7.05
N ASP A 115 3.18 3.51 -6.78
CA ASP A 115 2.66 4.37 -7.85
C ASP A 115 3.76 4.70 -8.88
N ARG A 116 4.97 5.00 -8.41
CA ARG A 116 6.14 5.25 -9.26
C ARG A 116 6.55 4.01 -10.05
N ALA A 117 6.63 2.84 -9.41
CA ALA A 117 7.00 1.60 -10.07
C ALA A 117 6.02 1.22 -11.19
N LEU A 118 4.71 1.29 -10.92
CA LEU A 118 3.67 1.02 -11.91
C LEU A 118 3.67 2.00 -13.09
N LYS A 119 4.09 3.26 -12.86
CA LYS A 119 4.24 4.26 -13.93
C LYS A 119 5.52 4.09 -14.74
N ALA A 120 6.54 3.44 -14.18
CA ALA A 120 7.84 3.25 -14.82
C ALA A 120 7.88 1.99 -15.69
N VAL A 121 7.24 0.90 -15.24
CA VAL A 121 7.42 -0.44 -15.81
C VAL A 121 6.08 -1.17 -15.92
N PRO A 122 5.82 -1.96 -17.00
CA PRO A 122 4.54 -2.64 -17.22
C PRO A 122 4.37 -3.90 -16.35
N ILE A 123 4.27 -3.72 -15.03
CA ILE A 123 3.98 -4.78 -14.05
C ILE A 123 2.50 -4.75 -13.63
N SER A 124 1.99 -5.87 -13.11
CA SER A 124 0.71 -5.89 -12.39
C SER A 124 0.92 -5.78 -10.87
N LEU A 125 -0.17 -5.39 -10.19
CA LEU A 125 -0.22 -5.23 -8.75
C LEU A 125 -1.12 -6.32 -8.16
N VAL A 126 -0.51 -7.26 -7.44
CA VAL A 126 -1.18 -8.39 -6.79
C VAL A 126 -1.81 -7.96 -5.47
N GLU A 127 -1.03 -7.28 -4.62
CA GLU A 127 -1.48 -6.86 -3.29
C GLU A 127 -0.85 -5.52 -2.89
N VAL A 128 -1.63 -4.71 -2.18
CA VAL A 128 -1.15 -3.60 -1.35
C VAL A 128 -1.79 -3.75 0.01
N ARG A 129 -0.97 -3.83 1.05
CA ARG A 129 -1.42 -3.97 2.43
C ARG A 129 -0.79 -2.87 3.28
N LEU A 130 -1.64 -2.01 3.83
CA LEU A 130 -1.25 -0.77 4.49
C LEU A 130 -1.42 -0.91 6.01
N ALA A 131 -0.33 -1.11 6.75
CA ALA A 131 -0.25 -1.22 8.22
C ALA A 131 -1.10 -2.32 8.90
N ASP A 132 -1.99 -2.97 8.16
CA ASP A 132 -2.97 -3.94 8.63
C ASP A 132 -2.31 -5.25 9.10
N ASP A 133 -2.27 -5.46 10.42
CA ASP A 133 -1.57 -6.55 11.10
C ASP A 133 -0.07 -6.66 10.77
N LEU A 134 0.58 -5.52 10.49
CA LEU A 134 1.99 -5.45 10.09
C LEU A 134 2.84 -4.57 11.03
N GLY A 135 2.30 -4.17 12.18
CA GLY A 135 3.02 -3.33 13.14
C GLY A 135 3.42 -1.97 12.56
N GLY A 136 2.55 -1.39 11.71
CA GLY A 136 2.77 -0.09 11.07
C GLY A 136 3.52 -0.15 9.74
N ARG A 137 4.02 -1.33 9.37
CA ARG A 137 4.68 -1.56 8.09
C ARG A 137 3.65 -1.78 6.99
N ALA A 138 4.06 -1.58 5.75
CA ALA A 138 3.23 -1.83 4.60
C ALA A 138 4.00 -2.72 3.62
N LEU A 139 3.29 -3.60 2.92
CA LEU A 139 3.87 -4.43 1.88
C LEU A 139 3.07 -4.33 0.58
N ALA A 140 3.76 -4.52 -0.53
CA ALA A 140 3.13 -4.72 -1.83
C ALA A 140 3.75 -5.93 -2.54
N ILE A 141 2.92 -6.57 -3.34
CA ILE A 141 3.32 -7.66 -4.23
C ILE A 141 3.01 -7.24 -5.65
N VAL A 142 4.01 -7.32 -6.51
CA VAL A 142 3.91 -7.06 -7.95
C VAL A 142 4.25 -8.32 -8.72
N ASP A 143 3.76 -8.43 -9.94
CA ASP A 143 4.09 -9.53 -10.85
C ASP A 143 4.28 -9.04 -12.28
N GLY A 144 4.96 -9.85 -13.10
CA GLY A 144 5.25 -9.49 -14.49
C GLY A 144 6.36 -10.33 -15.09
N LEU A 145 7.00 -9.79 -16.13
CA LEU A 145 8.24 -10.38 -16.67
C LEU A 145 9.38 -10.20 -15.67
N LEU A 146 10.34 -11.12 -15.67
CA LEU A 146 11.49 -11.06 -14.77
C LEU A 146 12.27 -9.72 -14.80
N PRO A 147 12.65 -9.16 -15.97
CA PRO A 147 13.36 -7.88 -16.02
C PRO A 147 12.49 -6.73 -15.49
N ASP A 148 11.19 -6.75 -15.81
CA ASP A 148 10.25 -5.69 -15.42
C ASP A 148 10.05 -5.66 -13.90
N VAL A 149 9.88 -6.82 -13.28
CA VAL A 149 9.74 -6.92 -11.81
C VAL A 149 11.02 -6.48 -11.12
N LYS A 150 12.19 -6.82 -11.67
CA LYS A 150 13.47 -6.37 -11.13
C LYS A 150 13.59 -4.84 -11.17
N GLU A 151 13.31 -4.23 -12.32
CA GLU A 151 13.36 -2.77 -12.47
C GLU A 151 12.32 -2.07 -11.58
N ALA A 152 11.12 -2.63 -11.47
CA ALA A 152 10.09 -2.13 -10.58
C ALA A 152 10.52 -2.11 -9.11
N LEU A 153 11.21 -3.14 -8.63
CA LEU A 153 11.75 -3.18 -7.28
C LEU A 153 12.82 -2.09 -7.09
N ASP A 154 13.73 -1.92 -8.04
CA ASP A 154 14.76 -0.87 -7.98
C ASP A 154 14.13 0.54 -7.91
N VAL A 155 13.11 0.81 -8.74
CA VAL A 155 12.34 2.06 -8.72
C VAL A 155 11.63 2.25 -7.38
N ALA A 156 11.00 1.20 -6.85
CA ALA A 156 10.27 1.26 -5.59
C ALA A 156 11.19 1.50 -4.39
N VAL A 157 12.39 0.89 -4.37
CA VAL A 157 13.40 1.09 -3.33
C VAL A 157 13.85 2.56 -3.25
N GLY A 158 14.10 3.20 -4.40
CA GLY A 158 14.39 4.64 -4.46
C GLY A 158 13.17 5.54 -4.27
N GLY A 159 11.96 4.97 -4.32
CA GLY A 159 10.70 5.67 -4.42
C GLY A 159 9.98 5.94 -3.10
N ALA A 160 10.41 5.35 -1.99
CA ALA A 160 9.67 5.37 -0.72
C ALA A 160 9.63 6.74 -0.03
N GLY A 161 10.54 7.67 -0.35
CA GLY A 161 10.59 9.01 0.27
C GLY A 161 11.30 9.07 1.63
N PRO A 162 11.50 10.27 2.18
CA PRO A 162 12.44 10.49 3.30
C PRO A 162 11.94 10.03 4.67
N CYS A 163 10.62 9.95 4.87
CA CYS A 163 10.00 9.51 6.13
C CYS A 163 9.90 7.99 6.24
N ALA A 164 10.20 7.26 5.16
CA ALA A 164 10.00 5.83 5.05
C ALA A 164 11.34 5.10 4.90
N GLN A 165 11.47 3.95 5.56
CA GLN A 165 12.57 3.02 5.38
C GLN A 165 12.08 1.81 4.59
N VAL A 166 12.83 1.42 3.57
CA VAL A 166 12.62 0.14 2.89
C VAL A 166 13.19 -0.95 3.80
N LEU A 167 12.34 -1.87 4.22
CA LEU A 167 12.67 -2.93 5.16
C LEU A 167 13.09 -4.22 4.44
N GLY A 168 12.58 -4.42 3.22
CA GLY A 168 12.96 -5.55 2.38
C GLY A 168 12.45 -5.40 0.95
N ALA A 169 13.20 -5.96 0.00
CA ALA A 169 12.80 -6.11 -1.39
C ALA A 169 13.30 -7.47 -1.89
N SER A 170 12.39 -8.31 -2.39
CA SER A 170 12.69 -9.68 -2.79
C SER A 170 12.12 -9.97 -4.18
N LEU A 171 12.97 -10.49 -5.05
CA LEU A 171 12.61 -11.00 -6.37
C LEU A 171 12.45 -12.51 -6.32
N MET A 172 11.35 -13.03 -6.84
CA MET A 172 11.04 -14.45 -6.95
C MET A 172 10.87 -14.83 -8.41
N PRO A 173 11.95 -15.25 -9.10
CA PRO A 173 11.86 -15.80 -10.45
C PRO A 173 11.11 -17.14 -10.42
N ARG A 174 10.17 -17.37 -11.34
CA ARG A 174 9.38 -18.61 -11.43
C ARG A 174 8.74 -18.97 -10.08
N LEU A 175 7.85 -18.08 -9.62
CA LEU A 175 7.11 -18.27 -8.37
C LEU A 175 6.51 -19.68 -8.32
N ASP A 176 6.73 -20.37 -7.20
CA ASP A 176 6.15 -21.69 -6.94
C ASP A 176 4.62 -21.65 -7.06
N GLU A 177 4.03 -22.68 -7.68
CA GLU A 177 2.59 -22.70 -7.97
C GLU A 177 1.72 -22.79 -6.70
N THR A 178 2.21 -23.45 -5.65
CA THR A 178 1.51 -23.50 -4.36
C THR A 178 1.49 -22.10 -3.74
N LEU A 179 2.65 -21.45 -3.68
CA LEU A 179 2.75 -20.09 -3.16
C LEU A 179 1.97 -19.09 -4.04
N ARG A 180 1.95 -19.27 -5.37
CA ARG A 180 1.15 -18.46 -6.30
C ARG A 180 -0.34 -18.51 -5.92
N GLY A 181 -0.87 -19.71 -5.64
CA GLY A 181 -2.23 -19.89 -5.15
C GLY A 181 -2.49 -19.18 -3.82
N VAL A 182 -1.57 -19.30 -2.86
CA VAL A 182 -1.67 -18.62 -1.55
C VAL A 182 -1.66 -17.09 -1.71
N LEU A 183 -0.72 -16.56 -2.49
CA LEU A 183 -0.60 -15.12 -2.75
C LEU A 183 -1.76 -14.56 -3.59
N ALA A 184 -2.50 -15.40 -4.32
CA ALA A 184 -3.76 -14.98 -4.94
C ALA A 184 -4.85 -14.70 -3.91
N ALA A 185 -4.81 -15.33 -2.73
CA ALA A 185 -5.79 -15.13 -1.66
C ALA A 185 -5.38 -14.03 -0.65
N GLY A 186 -4.10 -13.97 -0.27
CA GLY A 186 -3.66 -13.02 0.75
C GLY A 186 -2.35 -13.37 1.42
N THR A 187 -1.67 -12.35 1.93
CA THR A 187 -0.54 -12.50 2.86
C THR A 187 -0.96 -12.60 4.33
N ARG A 188 -2.26 -12.64 4.64
CA ARG A 188 -2.76 -12.72 6.02
C ARG A 188 -2.76 -14.16 6.50
N PHE A 189 -2.02 -14.42 7.58
CA PHE A 189 -1.95 -15.76 8.18
C PHE A 189 -3.32 -16.26 8.65
N ALA A 190 -4.10 -15.41 9.32
CA ALA A 190 -5.40 -15.78 9.89
C ALA A 190 -6.44 -16.24 8.86
N THR A 191 -6.28 -15.85 7.60
CA THR A 191 -7.18 -16.23 6.49
C THR A 191 -6.51 -17.16 5.49
N CYS A 192 -5.29 -17.62 5.77
CA CYS A 192 -4.58 -18.54 4.88
C CYS A 192 -5.16 -19.95 5.04
N ALA A 193 -5.77 -20.47 3.98
CA ALA A 193 -6.18 -21.87 3.96
C ALA A 193 -4.94 -22.78 3.93
N PRO A 194 -4.95 -23.93 4.64
CA PRO A 194 -3.95 -24.96 4.43
C PRO A 194 -3.94 -25.39 2.96
N CYS A 195 -2.75 -25.55 2.39
CA CYS A 195 -2.55 -26.07 1.05
C CYS A 195 -1.43 -27.11 1.08
N GLU A 196 -1.68 -28.28 0.49
CA GLU A 196 -0.68 -29.32 0.34
C GLU A 196 -0.17 -29.33 -1.11
N PRO A 197 1.12 -29.04 -1.34
CA PRO A 197 1.73 -29.19 -2.65
C PRO A 197 1.68 -30.65 -3.12
N ALA A 198 1.68 -30.85 -4.44
CA ALA A 198 1.83 -32.18 -5.01
C ALA A 198 3.15 -32.83 -4.55
N GLY A 199 3.06 -34.00 -3.92
CA GLY A 199 4.23 -34.73 -3.41
C GLY A 199 4.73 -34.27 -2.05
N ALA A 200 4.00 -33.40 -1.35
CA ALA A 200 4.27 -33.12 0.05
C ALA A 200 4.07 -34.37 0.90
N GLU A 201 4.96 -34.59 1.87
CA GLU A 201 4.73 -35.58 2.92
C GLU A 201 3.52 -35.11 3.75
N THR A 202 2.48 -35.94 3.82
CA THR A 202 1.27 -35.62 4.59
C THR A 202 1.63 -35.44 6.06
N VAL A 203 1.32 -34.26 6.60
CA VAL A 203 1.41 -33.97 8.04
C VAL A 203 0.11 -34.47 8.70
N GLU A 204 -0.27 -35.72 8.44
CA GLU A 204 -1.35 -36.36 9.18
C GLU A 204 -0.79 -36.83 10.53
N GLY A 205 -1.21 -36.12 11.58
CA GLY A 205 -1.06 -36.46 13.00
C GLY A 205 -2.23 -35.91 13.78
#